data_AF-A0A2V7YMN3-F1
#
_entry.id   AF-A0A2V7YMN3-F1
#
_cell.length_a   1.000
_cell.length_b   1.000
_cell.length_c   1.000
_cell.angle_alpha   90.00
_cell.angle_beta   90.00
_cell.angle_gamma   90.00
#
_symmetry.space_group_name_H-M   'P 1'
#
loop_
_entity.id
_entity.type
_entity.pdbx_description
1 polymer ?
#
loop_
_entity_poly.entity_id
_entity_poly.type
_entity_poly.pdbx_seq_one_letter_code
_entity_poly.pdbx_strand_id
1 'polypeptide(L)'
;MLKSVREFFLDKCMAEEAGLAGLDVADASIALGTVDQARELVFRVLEEFTRARLNDRALTALAYLRDVLPTTPQPSHVVRHVRHYLDRLRSEPTLLFLPLPD
;
A
#
# COMPACT_ATOMS: atom_id res chain seq x y z
N MET A 1 -13.91 7.05 -8.34
CA MET A 1 -12.92 8.14 -8.35
C MET A 1 -11.51 7.64 -8.04
N LEU A 2 -11.24 7.06 -6.86
CA LEU A 2 -9.88 6.61 -6.50
C LEU A 2 -9.27 5.57 -7.47
N LYS A 3 -10.05 4.60 -7.95
CA LYS A 3 -9.58 3.62 -8.96
C LYS A 3 -9.10 4.28 -10.25
N SER A 4 -9.87 5.24 -10.77
CA SER A 4 -9.53 6.01 -11.98
C SER A 4 -8.30 6.90 -11.79
N VAL A 5 -8.10 7.44 -10.59
CA VAL A 5 -6.88 8.21 -10.24
C VAL A 5 -5.65 7.31 -10.26
N ARG A 6 -5.76 6.10 -9.71
CA ARG A 6 -4.68 5.10 -9.76
C ARG A 6 -4.33 4.71 -11.20
N GLU A 7 -5.34 4.44 -12.04
CA GLU A 7 -5.13 4.11 -13.46
C GLU A 7 -4.40 5.25 -14.19
N PHE A 8 -4.82 6.50 -13.94
CA PHE A 8 -4.12 7.67 -14.48
C PHE A 8 -2.63 7.72 -14.10
N PHE A 9 -2.28 7.42 -12.85
CA PHE A 9 -0.87 7.42 -12.44
C PHE A 9 -0.06 6.29 -13.09
N LEU A 10 -0.64 5.09 -13.22
CA LEU A 10 0.02 3.98 -13.91
C LEU A 10 0.28 4.30 -15.38
N ASP A 11 -0.68 4.91 -16.06
CA ASP A 11 -0.53 5.35 -17.47
C ASP A 11 0.56 6.42 -17.64
N LYS A 12 0.96 7.09 -16.56
CA LYS A 12 2.04 8.09 -16.52
C LYS A 12 3.35 7.54 -15.95
N CYS A 13 3.47 6.23 -15.72
CA CYS A 13 4.62 5.59 -15.08
C CYS A 13 4.92 6.12 -13.67
N MET A 14 3.90 6.63 -12.97
CA MET A 14 4.01 7.19 -11.61
C MET A 14 3.65 6.11 -10.58
N ALA A 15 4.56 5.14 -10.40
CA ALA A 15 4.30 3.95 -9.60
C ALA A 15 4.05 4.26 -8.10
N GLU A 16 4.77 5.22 -7.52
CA GLU A 16 4.60 5.59 -6.11
C GLU A 16 3.21 6.16 -5.83
N GLU A 17 2.76 7.11 -6.65
CA GLU A 17 1.43 7.72 -6.55
C GLU A 17 0.32 6.72 -6.83
N ALA A 18 0.52 5.82 -7.82
CA ALA A 18 -0.40 4.73 -8.09
C ALA A 18 -0.54 3.78 -6.88
N GLY A 19 0.57 3.48 -6.20
CA GLY A 19 0.54 2.66 -4.98
C GLY A 19 -0.20 3.31 -3.84
N LEU A 20 0.07 4.58 -3.55
CA LEU A 20 -0.64 5.33 -2.51
C LEU A 20 -2.15 5.38 -2.79
N ALA A 21 -2.54 5.68 -4.03
CA ALA A 21 -3.95 5.62 -4.45
C ALA A 21 -4.52 4.20 -4.33
N GLY A 22 -3.72 3.16 -4.61
CA GLY A 22 -4.06 1.76 -4.39
C GLY A 22 -4.34 1.43 -2.93
N LEU A 23 -3.54 1.97 -2.00
CA LEU A 23 -3.78 1.80 -0.56
C LEU A 23 -5.03 2.54 -0.08
N ASP A 24 -5.35 3.71 -0.64
CA ASP A 24 -6.62 4.40 -0.35
C ASP A 24 -7.82 3.57 -0.85
N VAL A 25 -7.72 2.94 -2.03
CA VAL A 25 -8.75 2.02 -2.54
C VAL A 25 -8.84 0.75 -1.66
N ALA A 26 -7.72 0.24 -1.15
CA ALA A 26 -7.71 -0.90 -0.25
C ALA A 26 -8.41 -0.57 1.09
N ASP A 27 -8.12 0.57 1.72
CA ASP A 27 -8.80 1.00 2.96
C ASP A 27 -10.31 1.17 2.72
N ALA A 28 -10.70 1.79 1.60
CA ALA A 28 -12.11 1.90 1.21
C ALA A 28 -12.77 0.53 1.00
N SER A 29 -12.07 -0.43 0.41
CA SER A 29 -12.60 -1.79 0.18
C SER A 29 -12.82 -2.52 1.50
N ILE A 30 -11.91 -2.37 2.46
CA ILE A 30 -12.07 -2.90 3.83
C ILE A 30 -13.29 -2.28 4.52
N ALA A 31 -13.46 -0.96 4.43
CA ALA A 31 -14.60 -0.26 5.01
C ALA A 31 -15.95 -0.71 4.40
N LEU A 32 -15.95 -1.14 3.14
CA LEU A 32 -17.11 -1.68 2.43
C LEU A 32 -17.32 -3.19 2.63
N GLY A 33 -16.48 -3.86 3.44
CA GLY A 33 -16.54 -5.30 3.68
C GLY A 33 -15.96 -6.18 2.58
N THR A 34 -15.33 -5.60 1.54
CA THR A 34 -14.72 -6.33 0.42
C THR A 34 -13.23 -6.59 0.66
N VAL A 35 -12.90 -7.21 1.79
CA VAL A 35 -11.51 -7.41 2.25
C VAL A 35 -10.66 -8.21 1.24
N ASP A 36 -11.24 -9.18 0.55
CA ASP A 36 -10.50 -9.95 -0.47
C ASP A 36 -10.06 -9.08 -1.65
N GLN A 37 -10.85 -8.07 -2.02
CA GLN A 37 -10.45 -7.09 -3.04
C GLN A 37 -9.29 -6.21 -2.55
N ALA A 38 -9.28 -5.87 -1.26
CA ALA A 38 -8.17 -5.13 -0.66
C ALA A 38 -6.87 -5.94 -0.68
N ARG A 39 -6.94 -7.25 -0.35
CA ARG A 39 -5.78 -8.16 -0.38
C ARG A 39 -5.18 -8.29 -1.77
N GLU A 40 -6.02 -8.54 -2.77
CA GLU A 40 -5.61 -8.63 -4.17
C GLU A 40 -4.98 -7.30 -4.65
N LEU A 41 -5.54 -6.16 -4.25
CA LEU A 41 -4.99 -4.87 -4.61
C LEU A 41 -3.63 -4.60 -3.97
N VAL A 42 -3.46 -4.94 -2.68
CA VAL A 42 -2.17 -4.82 -1.98
C VAL A 42 -1.10 -5.65 -2.68
N PHE A 43 -1.44 -6.88 -3.10
CA PHE A 43 -0.53 -7.73 -3.86
C PHE A 43 -0.07 -7.04 -5.16
N ARG A 44 -1.01 -6.48 -5.93
CA ARG A 44 -0.69 -5.75 -7.17
C ARG A 44 0.18 -4.52 -6.94
N VAL A 45 -0.09 -3.75 -5.88
CA VAL A 45 0.72 -2.58 -5.53
C VAL A 45 2.17 -2.99 -5.21
N LEU A 46 2.37 -4.10 -4.50
CA LEU A 46 3.71 -4.63 -4.24
C LEU A 46 4.42 -5.04 -5.55
N GLU A 47 3.71 -5.74 -6.46
CA GLU A 47 4.29 -6.10 -7.76
C GLU A 47 4.69 -4.87 -8.58
N GLU A 48 3.87 -3.83 -8.58
CA GLU A 48 4.13 -2.57 -9.29
C GLU A 48 5.37 -1.87 -8.74
N PHE A 49 5.50 -1.79 -7.41
CA PHE A 49 6.68 -1.22 -6.78
C PHE A 49 7.94 -2.03 -7.10
N THR A 50 7.82 -3.36 -7.10
CA THR A 50 8.92 -4.27 -7.41
C THR A 50 9.38 -4.10 -8.87
N ARG A 51 8.44 -4.06 -9.83
CA ARG A 51 8.74 -3.87 -11.25
C ARG A 51 9.36 -2.50 -11.54
N ALA A 52 8.89 -1.46 -10.85
CA ALA A 52 9.45 -0.11 -10.95
C ALA A 52 10.79 0.05 -10.21
N ARG A 53 11.29 -0.99 -9.52
CA ARG A 53 12.53 -0.99 -8.72
C ARG A 53 12.56 0.17 -7.72
N LEU A 54 11.42 0.40 -7.06
CA LEU A 54 11.29 1.45 -6.05
C LEU A 54 12.05 1.08 -4.76
N ASN A 55 12.18 2.07 -3.88
CA ASN A 55 12.92 1.99 -2.62
C ASN A 55 12.66 0.69 -1.83
N ASP A 56 13.72 -0.05 -1.49
CA ASP A 56 13.66 -1.32 -0.74
C ASP A 56 12.88 -1.20 0.59
N ARG A 57 12.88 -0.01 1.19
CA ARG A 57 12.12 0.24 2.43
C ARG A 57 10.61 0.28 2.17
N ALA A 58 10.18 0.85 1.04
CA ALA A 58 8.79 0.81 0.61
C ALA A 58 8.35 -0.63 0.30
N LEU A 59 9.20 -1.41 -0.37
CA LEU A 59 8.97 -2.83 -0.63
C LEU A 59 8.81 -3.62 0.67
N THR A 60 9.65 -3.35 1.67
CA THR A 60 9.57 -4.00 2.98
C THR A 60 8.23 -3.73 3.67
N ALA A 61 7.76 -2.47 3.68
CA ALA A 61 6.49 -2.09 4.27
C ALA A 61 5.29 -2.71 3.54
N LEU A 62 5.33 -2.79 2.21
CA LEU A 62 4.28 -3.42 1.41
C LEU A 62 4.27 -4.95 1.54
N ALA A 63 5.44 -5.59 1.67
CA ALA A 63 5.54 -7.01 1.97
C ALA A 63 4.94 -7.34 3.34
N TYR A 64 5.24 -6.52 4.36
CA TYR A 64 4.59 -6.62 5.67
C TYR A 64 3.07 -6.51 5.55
N LEU A 65 2.56 -5.53 4.78
CA LEU A 65 1.11 -5.37 4.58
C LEU A 65 0.48 -6.62 3.96
N ARG A 66 1.09 -7.16 2.90
CA ARG A 66 0.63 -8.38 2.22
C ARG A 66 0.52 -9.55 3.20
N ASP A 67 1.48 -9.69 4.11
CA ASP A 67 1.56 -10.84 5.03
C ASP A 67 0.59 -10.73 6.21
N VAL A 68 0.35 -9.52 6.72
CA VAL A 68 -0.49 -9.29 7.91
C VAL A 68 -1.96 -9.06 7.58
N LEU A 69 -2.28 -8.48 6.42
CA LEU A 69 -3.65 -8.15 6.02
C LEU A 69 -4.62 -9.36 6.00
N PRO A 70 -4.18 -10.60 5.69
CA PRO A 70 -5.05 -11.78 5.74
C PRO A 70 -5.50 -12.18 7.16
N THR A 71 -4.68 -11.93 8.18
CA THR A 71 -4.85 -12.50 9.52
C THR A 71 -5.23 -11.47 10.58
N THR A 72 -4.95 -10.19 10.34
CA THR A 72 -5.19 -9.13 11.33
C THR A 72 -6.68 -8.94 11.65
N PRO A 73 -7.06 -8.75 12.93
CA PRO A 73 -8.40 -8.34 13.31
C PRO A 73 -8.70 -6.87 12.97
N GLN A 74 -7.69 -6.08 12.59
CA GLN A 74 -7.82 -4.64 12.33
C GLN A 74 -7.25 -4.25 10.95
N PRO A 75 -7.82 -4.74 9.84
CA PRO A 75 -7.26 -4.58 8.49
C PRO A 75 -7.07 -3.11 8.08
N SER A 76 -8.02 -2.22 8.40
CA SER A 76 -7.88 -0.78 8.11
C SER A 76 -6.73 -0.12 8.87
N HIS A 77 -6.45 -0.56 10.10
CA HIS A 77 -5.35 0.01 10.89
C HIS A 77 -4.00 -0.31 10.23
N VAL A 78 -3.81 -1.57 9.80
CA VAL A 78 -2.56 -2.01 9.15
C VAL A 78 -2.36 -1.32 7.79
N VAL A 79 -3.41 -1.18 6.97
CA VAL A 79 -3.34 -0.44 5.69
C VAL A 79 -2.95 1.02 5.94
N ARG A 80 -3.60 1.69 6.90
CA ARG A 80 -3.32 3.09 7.22
C ARG A 80 -1.89 3.30 7.73
N HIS A 81 -1.38 2.39 8.55
CA HIS A 81 -0.01 2.41 9.06
C HIS A 81 1.02 2.40 7.92
N VAL A 82 0.88 1.45 7.00
CA VAL A 82 1.80 1.32 5.85
C VAL A 82 1.66 2.51 4.90
N ARG A 83 0.43 2.98 4.65
CA ARG A 83 0.22 4.19 3.82
C ARG A 83 0.88 5.43 4.42
N HIS A 84 0.73 5.63 5.74
CA HIS A 84 1.36 6.76 6.44
C HIS A 84 2.89 6.69 6.37
N TYR A 85 3.45 5.49 6.54
CA TYR A 85 4.88 5.27 6.37
C TYR A 85 5.36 5.65 4.96
N LEU A 86 4.69 5.17 3.90
CA LEU A 86 5.06 5.46 2.52
C LEU A 86 4.98 6.96 2.20
N ASP A 87 3.96 7.66 2.71
CA ASP A 87 3.84 9.11 2.53
C ASP A 87 5.01 9.86 3.19
N ARG A 88 5.37 9.49 4.42
CA ARG A 88 6.51 10.08 5.14
C ARG A 88 7.86 9.77 4.49
N LEU A 89 8.03 8.57 3.93
CA LEU A 89 9.26 8.15 3.28
C LEU A 89 9.67 9.07 2.12
N ARG A 90 8.69 9.75 1.48
CA ARG A 90 8.93 10.73 0.41
C ARG A 90 9.70 11.97 0.90
N SER A 91 9.44 12.41 2.13
CA SER A 91 10.14 13.55 2.75
C SER A 91 11.31 13.13 3.64
N GLU A 92 11.33 11.88 4.09
CA GLU A 92 12.35 11.33 5.00
C GLU A 92 12.93 10.01 4.43
N PRO A 93 13.85 10.06 3.44
CA PRO A 93 14.30 8.85 2.73
C PRO A 93 15.03 7.81 3.59
N THR A 94 15.51 8.23 4.76
CA THR A 94 16.19 7.37 5.75
C THR A 94 15.25 6.79 6.80
N LEU A 95 13.95 7.10 6.74
CA LEU A 95 12.94 6.63 7.70
C LEU A 95 12.85 5.09 7.69
N LEU A 96 13.07 4.49 8.85
CA LEU A 96 12.95 3.05 9.04
C LEU A 96 11.48 2.65 9.16
N PHE A 97 11.11 1.55 8.51
CA PHE A 97 9.81 0.93 8.70
C PHE A 97 9.79 0.17 10.04
N LEU A 98 8.73 0.37 10.82
CA LEU A 98 8.48 -0.36 12.06
C LEU A 98 7.13 -1.08 11.94
N PRO A 99 7.08 -2.41 12.02
CA PRO A 99 5.82 -3.15 11.99
C PRO A 99 4.98 -2.84 13.24
N LEU A 100 3.65 -2.97 13.14
CA LEU A 100 2.79 -2.89 14.32
C LEU A 100 3.08 -4.09 15.26
N PRO A 101 2.97 -3.90 16.59
CA PRO A 101 3.07 -5.00 17.53
C PRO A 101 1.91 -5.99 17.35
N ASP A 102 2.17 -7.26 17.66
CA ASP A 102 1.20 -8.37 17.63
C ASP A 102 0.06 -8.18 18.65
#